data_AF-A0A6C0F3V6-F1
#
_entry.id   AF-A0A6C0F3V6-F1
#
_cell.length_a   1.000
_cell.length_b   1.000
_cell.length_c   1.000
_cell.angle_alpha   90.00
_cell.angle_beta   90.00
_cell.angle_gamma   90.00
#
_symmetry.space_group_name_H-M   'P 1'
#
loop_
_entity.id
_entity.type
_entity.pdbx_description
1 polymer ?
#
loop_
_entity_poly.entity_id
_entity_poly.type
_entity_poly.pdbx_seq_one_letter_code
_entity_poly.pdbx_strand_id
1 'polypeptide(L)'
;MSYISAENQTLLWNTIQKVGMLHETIPASYQADWFREIVSIYYNEYKNRNYDLKQLNKETIGHMINSLRSKPRPDYDKATPPEPNFKEQINDGVIENMDELLQQQIRQRELDLSRPQDDLAELRRMVKKLQEELEQLKLKVASITEPKEVA
;
A
#
# COMPACT_ATOMS: atom_id res chain seq x y z
N MET A 1 -10.21 19.24 30.39
CA MET A 1 -11.10 18.46 29.49
C MET A 1 -11.57 17.22 30.25
N SER A 2 -12.85 16.88 30.18
CA SER A 2 -13.43 15.73 30.91
C SER A 2 -13.46 14.50 30.02
N TYR A 3 -13.32 13.31 30.60
CA TYR A 3 -13.39 12.04 29.88
C TYR A 3 -14.72 11.83 29.12
N ILE A 4 -15.83 12.31 29.68
CA ILE A 4 -17.18 12.20 29.10
C ILE A 4 -17.57 13.37 28.18
N SER A 5 -16.63 14.27 27.85
CA SER A 5 -16.96 15.35 26.92
C SER A 5 -17.30 14.81 25.54
N ALA A 6 -18.22 15.46 24.83
CA ALA A 6 -18.61 15.07 23.48
C ALA A 6 -17.40 14.99 22.53
N GLU A 7 -16.47 15.94 22.65
CA GLU A 7 -15.22 15.97 21.89
C GLU A 7 -14.35 14.72 22.15
N ASN A 8 -14.15 14.36 23.43
CA ASN A 8 -13.32 13.22 23.80
C ASN A 8 -13.96 11.88 23.39
N GLN A 9 -15.26 11.75 23.57
CA GLN A 9 -16.03 10.56 23.18
C GLN A 9 -16.02 10.39 21.66
N THR A 10 -16.14 11.47 20.90
CA THR A 10 -16.01 11.46 19.43
C THR A 10 -14.60 11.03 19.00
N LEU A 11 -13.56 11.50 19.68
CA LEU A 11 -12.17 11.08 19.44
C LEU A 11 -11.99 9.57 19.66
N LEU A 12 -12.45 9.05 20.80
CA LEU A 12 -12.37 7.62 21.13
C LEU A 12 -13.13 6.78 20.10
N TRP A 13 -14.36 7.18 19.76
CA TRP A 13 -15.19 6.52 18.76
C TRP A 13 -14.49 6.48 17.39
N ASN A 14 -14.04 7.63 16.89
CA ASN A 14 -13.34 7.71 15.59
C ASN A 14 -12.03 6.92 15.57
N THR A 15 -11.37 6.79 16.72
CA THR A 15 -10.13 6.01 16.82
C THR A 15 -10.42 4.52 16.71
N ILE A 16 -11.41 4.01 17.45
CA ILE A 16 -11.72 2.57 17.45
C ILE A 16 -12.39 2.12 16.14
N GLN A 17 -13.15 2.99 15.48
CA GLN A 17 -13.74 2.72 14.16
C GLN A 17 -12.69 2.46 13.06
N LYS A 18 -11.44 2.88 13.25
CA LYS A 18 -10.35 2.57 12.30
C LYS A 18 -9.82 1.14 12.45
N VAL A 19 -10.21 0.43 13.51
CA VAL A 19 -9.74 -0.93 13.77
C VAL A 19 -10.64 -1.92 13.03
N GLY A 20 -10.15 -2.52 11.94
CA GLY A 20 -10.93 -3.45 11.11
C GLY A 20 -11.59 -4.59 11.89
N MET A 21 -10.89 -5.11 12.91
CA MET A 21 -11.40 -6.16 13.81
C MET A 21 -12.71 -5.79 14.51
N LEU A 22 -13.00 -4.50 14.72
CA LEU A 22 -14.28 -4.06 15.29
C LEU A 22 -15.46 -4.50 14.41
N HIS A 23 -15.34 -4.31 13.09
CA HIS A 23 -16.39 -4.61 12.13
C HIS A 23 -16.55 -6.11 11.88
N GLU A 24 -15.47 -6.88 12.05
CA GLU A 24 -15.48 -8.35 11.96
C GLU A 24 -16.10 -8.98 13.20
N THR A 25 -15.81 -8.44 14.39
CA THR A 25 -16.21 -9.05 15.67
C THR A 25 -17.57 -8.58 16.17
N ILE A 26 -17.98 -7.34 15.85
CA ILE A 26 -19.20 -6.72 16.40
C ILE A 26 -20.08 -6.17 15.26
N PRO A 27 -21.34 -6.66 15.12
CA PRO A 27 -22.27 -6.11 14.15
C PRO A 27 -22.50 -4.62 14.37
N ALA A 28 -22.65 -3.86 13.29
CA ALA A 28 -22.77 -2.39 13.34
C ALA A 28 -23.85 -1.89 14.31
N SER A 29 -24.97 -2.61 14.43
CA SER A 29 -26.06 -2.30 15.35
C SER A 29 -25.65 -2.34 16.83
N TYR A 30 -24.67 -3.16 17.20
CA TYR A 30 -24.23 -3.35 18.58
C TYR A 30 -22.96 -2.58 18.94
N GLN A 31 -22.28 -1.96 17.96
CA GLN A 31 -21.00 -1.28 18.21
C GLN A 31 -21.16 -0.08 19.16
N ALA A 32 -22.24 0.69 19.02
CA ALA A 32 -22.50 1.84 19.89
C ALA A 32 -22.75 1.41 21.35
N ASP A 33 -23.49 0.32 21.55
CA ASP A 33 -23.79 -0.20 22.88
C ASP A 33 -22.53 -0.76 23.54
N TRP A 34 -21.75 -1.56 22.82
CA TRP A 34 -20.45 -2.08 23.28
C TRP A 34 -19.47 -0.95 23.64
N PHE A 35 -19.39 0.09 22.82
CA PHE A 35 -18.54 1.24 23.11
C PHE A 35 -18.97 1.93 24.41
N ARG A 36 -20.28 2.12 24.60
CA ARG A 36 -20.85 2.72 25.82
C ARG A 36 -20.57 1.86 27.04
N GLU A 37 -20.61 0.54 26.93
CA GLU A 37 -20.26 -0.37 28.03
C GLU A 37 -18.82 -0.14 28.50
N ILE A 38 -17.85 -0.16 27.58
CA ILE A 38 -16.44 0.03 27.94
C ILE A 38 -16.17 1.42 28.49
N VAL A 39 -16.71 2.47 27.86
CA VAL A 39 -16.58 3.84 28.37
C VAL A 39 -17.15 3.95 29.79
N SER A 40 -18.28 3.29 30.05
CA SER A 40 -18.94 3.32 31.36
C SER A 40 -18.09 2.68 32.47
N ILE A 41 -17.31 1.63 32.15
CA ILE A 41 -16.38 1.01 33.10
C ILE A 41 -15.35 2.05 33.58
N TYR A 42 -14.64 2.68 32.63
CA TYR A 42 -13.61 3.67 32.96
C TYR A 42 -14.18 4.95 33.57
N TYR A 43 -15.33 5.40 33.12
CA TYR A 43 -15.98 6.56 33.73
C TYR A 43 -16.31 6.29 35.21
N ASN A 44 -16.90 5.14 35.52
CA ASN A 44 -17.26 4.81 36.90
C ASN A 44 -16.04 4.62 37.81
N GLU A 45 -14.95 4.08 37.27
CA GLU A 45 -13.71 3.89 38.01
C GLU A 45 -13.01 5.22 38.33
N TYR A 46 -13.06 6.19 37.40
CA TYR A 46 -12.31 7.44 37.50
C TYR A 46 -13.14 8.69 37.83
N LYS A 47 -14.48 8.60 37.95
CA LYS A 47 -15.36 9.76 38.23
C LYS A 47 -15.01 10.57 39.47
N ASN A 48 -14.37 9.95 40.46
CA ASN A 48 -13.97 10.58 41.73
C ASN A 48 -12.45 10.64 41.89
N ARG A 49 -11.69 10.48 40.82
CA ARG A 49 -10.22 10.48 40.83
C ARG A 49 -9.69 11.60 39.96
N ASN A 50 -8.50 12.09 40.28
CA ASN A 50 -7.74 12.89 39.32
C ASN A 50 -7.14 11.92 38.29
N TYR A 51 -7.23 12.26 37.01
CA TYR A 51 -6.73 11.43 35.93
C TYR A 51 -6.11 12.30 34.83
N ASP A 52 -5.10 11.76 34.17
CA ASP A 52 -4.61 12.30 32.91
C ASP A 52 -5.50 11.79 31.77
N LEU A 53 -6.10 12.72 31.01
CA LEU A 53 -7.06 12.38 29.97
C LEU A 53 -6.43 11.54 28.85
N LYS A 54 -5.17 11.81 28.48
CA LYS A 54 -4.49 11.10 27.40
C LYS A 54 -4.19 9.67 27.81
N GLN A 55 -3.70 9.47 29.02
CA GLN A 55 -3.44 8.16 29.58
C GLN A 55 -4.72 7.34 29.71
N LEU A 56 -5.78 7.94 30.26
CA LEU A 56 -7.07 7.27 30.39
C LEU A 56 -7.63 6.86 29.02
N ASN A 57 -7.56 7.75 28.02
CA ASN A 57 -7.98 7.42 26.66
C ASN A 57 -7.16 6.25 26.07
N LYS A 58 -5.84 6.22 26.29
CA LYS A 58 -4.97 5.13 25.82
C LYS A 58 -5.37 3.80 26.45
N GLU A 59 -5.64 3.79 27.75
CA GLU A 59 -6.09 2.60 28.48
C GLU A 59 -7.45 2.12 28.00
N THR A 60 -8.41 3.04 27.83
CA THR A 60 -9.73 2.74 27.27
C THR A 60 -9.63 2.06 25.90
N ILE A 61 -8.86 2.64 24.97
CA ILE A 61 -8.67 2.04 23.64
C ILE A 61 -7.96 0.68 23.73
N GLY A 62 -6.97 0.55 24.62
CA GLY A 62 -6.30 -0.73 24.87
C GLY A 62 -7.27 -1.82 25.32
N HIS A 63 -8.19 -1.48 26.23
CA HIS A 63 -9.23 -2.41 26.68
C HIS A 63 -10.25 -2.70 25.57
N MET A 64 -10.65 -1.70 24.77
CA MET A 64 -11.48 -1.93 23.58
C MET A 64 -10.84 -2.97 22.66
N ILE A 65 -9.58 -2.81 22.29
CA ILE A 65 -8.86 -3.76 21.42
C ILE A 65 -8.76 -5.14 22.07
N ASN A 66 -8.45 -5.22 23.36
CA ASN A 66 -8.37 -6.50 24.07
C ASN A 66 -9.73 -7.20 24.14
N SER A 67 -10.83 -6.46 24.32
CA SER A 67 -12.17 -7.03 24.33
C SER A 67 -12.56 -7.61 22.96
N LEU A 68 -12.09 -7.02 21.86
CA LEU A 68 -12.26 -7.55 20.50
C LEU A 68 -11.47 -8.84 20.28
N ARG A 69 -10.30 -8.98 20.91
CA ARG A 69 -9.46 -10.19 20.87
C ARG A 69 -9.96 -11.30 21.78
N SER A 70 -10.62 -10.95 22.88
CA SER A 70 -10.99 -11.88 23.95
C SER A 70 -12.36 -12.54 23.75
N LYS A 71 -13.18 -12.12 22.78
CA LYS A 71 -14.36 -12.91 22.45
C LYS A 71 -13.88 -14.24 21.84
N PRO A 72 -14.20 -15.40 22.44
CA PRO A 72 -13.94 -16.67 21.78
C PRO A 72 -14.67 -16.58 20.44
N ARG A 73 -13.92 -16.74 19.35
CA ARG A 73 -14.56 -17.06 18.06
C ARG A 73 -15.54 -18.19 18.37
N PRO A 74 -16.81 -18.14 17.91
CA PRO A 74 -17.62 -19.34 17.97
C PRO A 74 -16.77 -20.44 17.34
N ASP A 75 -16.53 -21.52 18.10
CA ASP A 75 -15.93 -22.74 17.59
C ASP A 75 -16.84 -23.20 16.45
N TYR A 76 -16.57 -22.72 15.25
CA TYR A 76 -16.70 -23.58 14.09
C TYR A 76 -15.63 -24.62 14.32
N ASP A 77 -16.09 -25.82 14.68
CA ASP A 77 -15.33 -27.04 14.87
C ASP A 77 -13.89 -26.92 14.37
N LYS A 78 -12.94 -27.02 15.29
CA LYS A 78 -11.57 -27.40 14.93
C LYS A 78 -11.58 -28.81 14.34
N ALA A 79 -12.10 -28.97 13.13
CA ALA A 79 -11.35 -29.71 12.15
C ALA A 79 -10.08 -28.87 11.94
N THR A 80 -9.04 -29.17 12.73
CA THR A 80 -7.68 -28.79 12.38
C THR A 80 -7.56 -29.04 10.87
N PRO A 81 -7.26 -28.03 10.04
CA PRO A 81 -6.96 -28.29 8.64
C PRO A 81 -5.96 -29.45 8.66
N PRO A 82 -6.22 -30.56 7.95
CA PRO A 82 -5.27 -31.66 7.93
C PRO A 82 -3.89 -31.07 7.67
N GLU A 83 -2.89 -31.45 8.48
CA GLU A 83 -1.55 -30.89 8.36
C GLU A 83 -1.18 -30.79 6.88
N PRO A 84 -0.74 -29.61 6.39
CA PRO A 84 -0.41 -29.45 4.99
C PRO A 84 0.54 -30.59 4.60
N ASN A 85 0.06 -31.47 3.74
CA ASN A 85 0.81 -32.62 3.30
C ASN A 85 1.86 -32.12 2.31
N PHE A 86 3.05 -31.77 2.80
CA PHE A 86 4.21 -31.39 1.99
C PHE A 86 4.84 -32.59 1.25
N LYS A 87 4.20 -33.76 1.27
CA LYS A 87 4.55 -34.85 0.36
C LYS A 87 3.92 -34.51 -0.98
N GLU A 88 4.69 -33.83 -1.84
CA GLU A 88 4.39 -33.81 -3.27
C GLU A 88 4.10 -35.24 -3.71
N GLN A 89 2.95 -35.47 -4.35
CA GLN A 89 2.77 -36.69 -5.10
C GLN A 89 3.77 -36.61 -6.25
N ILE A 90 4.91 -37.27 -6.10
CA ILE A 90 5.92 -37.44 -7.14
C ILE A 90 5.32 -38.38 -8.20
N ASN A 91 4.32 -37.89 -8.93
CA ASN A 91 4.07 -38.31 -10.28
C ASN A 91 4.83 -37.29 -11.14
N ASP A 92 6.16 -37.40 -11.11
CA ASP A 92 7.06 -36.65 -11.98
C ASP A 92 6.93 -37.24 -13.39
N GLY A 93 5.79 -36.97 -14.02
CA GLY A 93 5.56 -37.23 -15.43
C GLY A 93 6.47 -36.31 -16.23
N VAL A 94 7.00 -36.81 -17.35
CA VAL A 94 7.76 -35.99 -18.30
C VAL A 94 6.90 -34.77 -18.64
N ILE A 95 7.40 -33.56 -18.36
CA ILE A 95 6.74 -32.32 -18.75
C ILE A 95 6.75 -32.26 -20.27
N GLU A 96 5.64 -32.64 -20.89
CA GLU A 96 5.51 -32.73 -22.36
C GLU A 96 5.71 -31.37 -23.05
N ASN A 97 5.47 -30.27 -22.32
CA ASN A 97 5.45 -28.91 -22.87
C ASN A 97 6.74 -28.11 -22.57
N MET A 98 7.86 -28.77 -22.25
CA MET A 98 9.13 -28.09 -21.96
C MET A 98 9.63 -27.28 -23.17
N ASP A 99 9.48 -27.83 -24.38
CA ASP A 99 9.88 -27.15 -25.62
C ASP A 99 9.09 -25.85 -25.83
N GLU A 100 7.79 -25.86 -25.54
CA GLU A 100 6.95 -24.66 -25.63
C GLU A 100 7.37 -23.60 -24.61
N LEU A 101 7.67 -24.01 -23.38
CA LEU A 101 8.14 -23.12 -22.32
C LEU A 101 9.50 -22.49 -22.66
N LEU A 102 10.42 -23.27 -23.21
CA LEU A 102 11.73 -22.78 -23.67
C LEU A 102 11.58 -21.78 -24.81
N GLN A 103 10.73 -22.08 -25.80
CA GLN A 103 10.44 -21.15 -26.89
C GLN A 103 9.82 -19.85 -26.39
N GLN A 104 8.93 -19.92 -25.40
CA GLN A 104 8.32 -18.74 -24.81
C GLN A 104 9.37 -17.86 -24.11
N GLN A 105 10.28 -18.46 -23.34
CA GLN A 105 11.39 -17.72 -22.73
C GLN A 105 12.32 -17.07 -23.77
N ILE A 106 12.65 -17.79 -24.85
CA ILE A 106 13.50 -17.26 -25.93
C ILE A 106 12.83 -16.04 -26.57
N ARG A 107 11.55 -16.16 -26.94
CA ARG A 107 10.79 -15.06 -27.54
C ARG A 107 10.74 -13.83 -26.63
N GLN A 108 10.55 -14.05 -25.33
CA GLN A 108 10.48 -12.95 -24.38
C GLN A 108 11.83 -12.21 -24.26
N ARG A 109 12.94 -12.95 -24.27
CA ARG A 109 14.29 -12.36 -24.32
C ARG A 109 14.53 -11.57 -25.61
N GLU A 110 14.10 -12.07 -26.76
CA GLU A 110 14.27 -11.36 -28.05
C GLU A 110 13.51 -10.03 -28.08
N LEU A 111 12.29 -10.00 -27.55
CA LEU A 111 11.49 -8.77 -27.44
C LEU A 111 12.13 -7.76 -26.49
N ASP A 112 12.64 -8.22 -25.34
CA ASP A 112 13.30 -7.37 -24.35
C ASP A 112 14.65 -6.83 -24.86
N LEU A 113 15.36 -7.58 -25.72
CA LEU A 113 16.61 -7.15 -26.36
C LEU A 113 16.39 -6.19 -27.53
N SER A 114 15.23 -6.22 -28.20
CA SER A 114 14.94 -5.34 -29.34
C SER A 114 14.58 -3.92 -28.92
N ARG A 115 13.86 -3.75 -27.80
CA ARG A 115 13.44 -2.43 -27.29
C ARG A 115 14.60 -1.43 -27.08
N PRO A 116 15.71 -1.81 -26.41
CA PRO A 116 16.85 -0.91 -26.22
C PRO A 116 17.57 -0.51 -27.52
N GLN A 117 17.48 -1.32 -28.58
CA GLN A 117 18.11 -0.99 -29.87
C GLN A 117 17.31 0.06 -30.64
N ASP A 118 15.98 -0.02 -30.62
CA ASP A 118 15.11 0.97 -31.25
C ASP A 118 15.26 2.33 -30.58
N ASP A 119 15.27 2.36 -29.24
CA ASP A 119 15.50 3.58 -28.45
C ASP A 119 16.85 4.24 -28.79
N LEU A 120 17.91 3.43 -28.95
CA LEU A 120 19.24 3.92 -29.30
C LEU A 120 19.30 4.46 -30.75
N ALA A 121 18.62 3.80 -31.68
CA ALA A 121 18.56 4.23 -33.07
C ALA A 121 17.79 5.56 -33.21
N GLU A 122 16.69 5.71 -32.47
CA GLU A 122 15.93 6.95 -32.41
C GLU A 122 16.75 8.09 -31.80
N LEU A 123 17.42 7.85 -30.67
CA LEU A 123 18.27 8.83 -30.02
C LEU A 123 19.41 9.29 -30.95
N ARG A 124 20.03 8.37 -31.70
CA ARG A 124 21.05 8.70 -32.71
C ARG A 124 20.51 9.60 -33.83
N ARG A 125 19.28 9.34 -34.30
CA ARG A 125 18.62 10.19 -35.31
C ARG A 125 18.35 11.59 -34.77
N MET A 126 17.86 11.71 -33.54
CA MET A 126 17.62 13.00 -32.89
C MET A 126 18.92 13.80 -32.73
N VAL A 127 19.99 13.16 -32.25
CA VAL A 127 21.31 13.80 -32.11
C VAL A 127 21.81 14.33 -33.44
N LYS A 128 21.70 13.54 -34.52
CA LYS A 128 22.14 13.97 -35.86
C LYS A 128 21.36 15.20 -36.35
N LYS A 129 20.05 15.22 -36.13
CA LYS A 129 19.19 16.35 -36.52
C LYS A 129 19.57 17.63 -35.76
N LEU A 130 19.79 17.53 -34.45
CA LEU A 130 20.21 18.67 -33.62
C LEU A 130 21.58 19.21 -34.04
N GLN A 131 22.51 18.35 -34.44
CA GLN A 131 23.81 18.79 -34.96
C GLN A 131 23.67 19.58 -36.26
N GLU A 132 22.80 19.15 -37.16
CA GLU A 132 22.55 19.84 -38.43
C GLU A 132 21.87 21.19 -38.23
N GLU A 133 20.89 21.27 -37.33
CA GLU A 133 20.27 22.54 -36.92
C GLU A 133 21.29 23.51 -36.31
N LEU A 134 22.21 23.01 -35.48
CA LEU A 134 23.27 23.82 -34.88
C LEU A 134 24.22 24.40 -35.92
N GLU A 135 24.61 23.62 -36.93
CA GLU A 135 25.48 24.09 -38.02
C GLU A 135 24.77 25.15 -38.89
N GLN A 136 23.48 24.94 -39.19
CA GLN A 136 22.68 25.95 -39.89
C GLN A 136 22.57 27.27 -39.10
N LEU A 137 22.39 27.18 -37.78
CA LEU A 137 22.37 28.34 -36.89
C LEU A 137 23.73 29.06 -36.86
N LYS A 138 24.84 28.32 -36.80
CA LYS A 138 26.19 28.92 -36.86
C LYS A 138 26.42 29.66 -38.18
N LEU A 139 26.05 29.07 -39.31
CA LEU A 139 26.16 29.72 -40.62
C LEU A 139 25.30 30.98 -40.71
N LYS A 140 24.08 30.93 -40.17
CA LYS A 140 23.19 32.09 -40.12
C LYS A 140 23.70 33.21 -39.21
N VAL A 141 24.36 32.89 -38.10
CA VAL A 141 25.00 33.89 -37.23
C VAL A 141 26.24 34.49 -37.88
N ALA A 142 27.04 33.68 -38.59
CA ALA A 142 28.20 34.15 -39.33
C ALA A 142 27.84 35.17 -40.42
N SER A 143 26.75 34.94 -41.18
CA SER A 143 26.29 35.88 -42.21
C SER A 143 25.69 37.19 -41.67
N ILE A 144 25.34 37.24 -40.38
CA ILE A 144 24.85 38.46 -39.71
C ILE A 144 26.01 39.28 -39.11
N THR A 145 27.19 38.67 -38.91
CA THR A 145 28.32 39.29 -38.19
C THR A 145 29.44 39.80 -39.09
N GLU A 146 29.38 39.62 -40.42
CA GLU A 146 30.30 40.29 -41.34
C GLU A 146 29.98 41.80 -41.44
N PRO A 147 30.92 42.70 -41.09
CA PRO A 147 30.70 44.13 -41.22
C PRO A 147 30.61 44.50 -42.70
N LYS A 148 29.57 45.25 -43.08
CA LYS A 148 29.56 45.97 -44.36
C LYS A 148 30.75 46.95 -44.35
N GLU A 149 31.84 46.60 -45.00
CA GLU A 149 32.83 47.58 -45.44
C GLU A 149 32.10 48.58 -46.34
N VAL A 150 31.93 49.79 -45.82
CA VAL A 150 31.39 50.93 -46.55
C VAL A 150 32.53 51.47 -47.42
N ALA A 151 32.45 51.17 -48.71
CA ALA A 151 33.24 51.83 -49.75
C ALA A 151 32.74 53.26 -49.99
#